data_AF-A0A3U8L7Q5-F1
#
_entry.id   AF-A0A3U8L7Q5-F1
#
_cell.length_a   1.000
_cell.length_b   1.000
_cell.length_c   1.000
_cell.angle_alpha   90.00
_cell.angle_beta   90.00
_cell.angle_gamma   90.00
#
_symmetry.space_group_name_H-M   'P 1'
#
loop_
_entity.id
_entity.type
_entity.pdbx_description
1 polymer ?
#
loop_
_entity_poly.entity_id
_entity_poly.type
_entity_poly.pdbx_seq_one_letter_code
_entity_poly.pdbx_strand_id
1 'polypeptide(L)'
;MGEGSALPVGVPVPWPSATPPAGWLKCNGAAFSSEMYPKLAKAYPTNKLPDLRGEFIRGWDDGRGIDSGRSLLNAQSHSVIDHIHYMELWTGEGLAANSTRAGTNPGILATYGDGGIVKTDESGVKVPSSLRAIGTRGVYRLGANGGNTGTENRPRNIAFNYIVRAT
;
A
#
# COMPACT_ATOMS: atom_id res chain seq x y z
N MET A 1 -39.19 0.92 14.41
CA MET A 1 -38.15 1.16 15.43
C MET A 1 -38.29 2.61 15.88
N GLY A 2 -38.54 2.83 17.18
CA GLY A 2 -39.00 4.11 17.72
C GLY A 2 -37.98 5.25 17.64
N GLU A 3 -38.50 6.47 17.81
CA GLU A 3 -37.83 7.78 17.72
C GLU A 3 -36.72 8.03 18.78
N GLY A 4 -35.94 7.02 19.15
CA GLY A 4 -34.98 7.09 20.25
C GLY A 4 -33.60 6.47 20.00
N SER A 5 -33.25 6.05 18.77
CA SER A 5 -31.91 5.47 18.49
C SER A 5 -30.90 6.50 17.95
N ALA A 6 -30.30 7.21 18.91
CA ALA A 6 -28.88 7.45 19.20
C ALA A 6 -27.83 7.88 18.15
N LEU A 7 -28.08 7.84 16.83
CA LEU A 7 -27.06 8.23 15.83
C LEU A 7 -27.49 9.45 15.00
N PRO A 8 -26.64 10.49 14.84
CA PRO A 8 -26.94 11.60 13.93
C PRO A 8 -27.17 11.16 12.47
N VAL A 9 -28.01 11.90 11.74
CA VAL A 9 -28.17 11.68 10.28
C VAL A 9 -26.80 11.88 9.61
N GLY A 10 -26.47 10.98 8.68
CA GLY A 10 -25.21 11.05 7.92
C GLY A 10 -24.01 10.34 8.54
N VAL A 11 -24.13 9.73 9.72
CA VAL A 11 -23.03 8.90 10.27
C VAL A 11 -22.95 7.57 9.51
N PRO A 12 -21.81 7.22 8.89
CA PRO A 12 -21.64 5.92 8.24
C PRO A 12 -21.46 4.83 9.31
N VAL A 13 -22.23 3.75 9.20
CA VAL A 13 -22.12 2.58 10.08
C VAL A 13 -21.96 1.28 9.28
N PRO A 14 -21.19 0.30 9.79
CA PRO A 14 -21.14 -1.04 9.20
C PRO A 14 -22.50 -1.75 9.27
N TRP A 15 -22.91 -2.37 8.17
CA TRP A 15 -24.14 -3.13 8.03
C TRP A 15 -23.87 -4.51 7.39
N PRO A 16 -24.34 -5.61 8.00
CA PRO A 16 -23.94 -6.96 7.60
C PRO A 16 -24.61 -7.47 6.33
N SER A 17 -25.67 -6.82 5.83
CA SER A 17 -26.44 -7.28 4.67
C SER A 17 -26.25 -6.40 3.44
N ALA A 18 -26.42 -6.97 2.25
CA ALA A 18 -26.43 -6.26 0.98
C ALA A 18 -27.54 -5.21 0.89
N THR A 19 -28.66 -5.39 1.60
CA THR A 19 -29.81 -4.47 1.55
C THR A 19 -29.90 -3.69 2.85
N PRO A 20 -29.82 -2.35 2.82
CA PRO A 20 -30.02 -1.54 4.02
C PRO A 20 -31.47 -1.60 4.51
N PRO A 21 -31.73 -1.34 5.80
CA PRO A 21 -33.10 -1.15 6.29
C PRO A 21 -33.76 0.06 5.61
N ALA A 22 -35.10 0.12 5.67
CA ALA A 22 -35.83 1.30 5.22
C ALA A 22 -35.35 2.57 5.98
N GLY A 23 -35.21 3.69 5.26
CA GLY A 23 -34.68 4.95 5.82
C GLY A 23 -33.15 5.04 5.87
N TRP A 24 -32.43 4.06 5.31
CA TRP A 24 -30.97 4.06 5.21
C TRP A 24 -30.49 3.98 3.76
N LEU A 25 -29.37 4.63 3.47
CA LEU A 25 -28.75 4.68 2.15
C LEU A 25 -27.33 4.11 2.21
N LYS A 26 -26.86 3.47 1.13
CA LYS A 26 -25.48 2.97 1.02
C LYS A 26 -24.51 4.11 0.71
N CYS A 27 -23.32 4.05 1.30
CA CYS A 27 -22.19 4.90 0.91
C CYS A 27 -21.48 4.30 -0.31
N ASN A 28 -22.14 4.35 -1.47
CA ASN A 28 -21.67 3.77 -2.74
C ASN A 28 -21.46 4.82 -3.84
N GLY A 29 -21.29 6.09 -3.47
CA GLY A 29 -21.18 7.18 -4.43
C GLY A 29 -22.51 7.65 -5.03
N ALA A 30 -23.67 7.17 -4.56
CA ALA A 30 -24.96 7.59 -5.10
C ALA A 30 -25.30 9.05 -4.72
N ALA A 31 -25.97 9.75 -5.65
CA ALA A 31 -26.63 11.02 -5.37
C ALA A 31 -27.94 10.80 -4.60
N PHE A 32 -28.40 11.82 -3.88
CA PHE A 32 -29.67 11.82 -3.17
C PHE A 32 -30.39 13.17 -3.31
N SER A 33 -31.72 13.18 -3.10
CA SER A 33 -32.52 14.41 -3.14
C SER A 33 -32.40 15.18 -1.83
N SER A 34 -32.06 16.46 -1.93
CA SER A 34 -31.96 17.35 -0.77
C SER A 34 -33.33 17.69 -0.17
N GLU A 35 -34.37 17.65 -1.01
CA GLU A 35 -35.77 17.88 -0.66
C GLU A 35 -36.30 16.72 0.17
N MET A 36 -35.96 15.48 -0.22
CA MET A 36 -36.35 14.27 0.48
C MET A 36 -35.53 14.05 1.76
N TYR A 37 -34.24 14.42 1.76
CA TYR A 37 -33.31 14.18 2.87
C TYR A 37 -32.56 15.46 3.30
N PRO A 38 -33.26 16.49 3.81
CA PRO A 38 -32.65 17.79 4.10
C PRO A 38 -31.61 17.74 5.22
N LYS A 39 -31.78 16.84 6.21
CA LYS A 39 -30.77 16.62 7.25
C LYS A 39 -29.51 15.97 6.69
N LEU A 40 -29.65 15.08 5.70
CA LEU A 40 -28.51 14.44 5.05
C LEU A 40 -27.77 15.42 4.14
N ALA A 41 -28.49 16.32 3.46
CA ALA A 41 -27.90 17.40 2.67
C ALA A 41 -27.05 18.35 3.52
N LYS A 42 -27.42 18.58 4.79
CA LYS A 42 -26.59 19.35 5.73
C LYS A 42 -25.27 18.63 6.07
N ALA A 43 -25.30 17.30 6.19
CA ALA A 43 -24.10 16.50 6.46
C ALA A 43 -23.23 16.28 5.21
N TYR A 44 -23.86 16.17 4.03
CA TYR A 44 -23.21 15.97 2.73
C TYR A 44 -23.70 17.02 1.71
N PRO A 45 -23.13 18.24 1.71
CA PRO A 45 -23.63 19.37 0.91
C PRO A 45 -23.56 19.19 -0.61
N THR A 46 -22.79 18.20 -1.09
CA THR A 46 -22.71 17.86 -2.52
C THR A 46 -23.91 17.02 -2.99
N ASN A 47 -24.84 16.68 -2.10
CA ASN A 47 -25.98 15.79 -2.35
C ASN A 47 -25.56 14.42 -2.91
N LYS A 48 -24.35 13.97 -2.55
CA LYS A 48 -23.76 12.70 -2.96
C LYS A 48 -23.05 12.07 -1.78
N LEU A 49 -23.32 10.79 -1.55
CA LEU A 49 -22.61 10.03 -0.53
C LEU A 49 -21.20 9.68 -1.01
N PRO A 50 -20.22 9.55 -0.10
CA PRO A 50 -18.92 8.99 -0.47
C PRO A 50 -19.08 7.55 -0.96
N ASP A 51 -18.16 7.11 -1.80
CA ASP A 51 -18.01 5.69 -2.12
C ASP A 51 -17.02 5.07 -1.15
N LEU A 52 -17.52 4.35 -0.15
CA LEU A 52 -16.71 3.76 0.91
C LEU A 52 -16.45 2.26 0.69
N ARG A 53 -16.75 1.74 -0.51
CA ARG A 53 -16.52 0.34 -0.84
C ARG A 53 -15.01 0.11 -0.96
N GLY A 54 -14.46 -0.67 -0.02
CA GLY A 54 -13.02 -0.95 0.02
C GLY A 54 -12.17 0.10 0.75
N GLU A 55 -12.81 1.12 1.31
CA GLU A 55 -12.11 2.23 2.00
C GLU A 55 -12.02 2.02 3.52
N PHE A 56 -10.94 2.53 4.12
CA PHE A 56 -10.84 2.70 5.57
C PHE A 56 -11.20 4.13 5.95
N ILE A 57 -12.07 4.28 6.95
CA ILE A 57 -12.36 5.59 7.53
C ILE A 57 -11.27 5.89 8.57
N ARG A 58 -10.66 7.08 8.46
CA ARG A 58 -9.68 7.58 9.42
C ARG A 58 -10.14 8.89 10.05
N GLY A 59 -9.59 9.21 11.21
CA GLY A 59 -9.78 10.53 11.84
C GLY A 59 -9.19 11.64 10.97
N TRP A 60 -9.92 12.75 10.89
CA TRP A 60 -9.43 14.00 10.32
C TRP A 60 -8.45 14.66 11.27
N ASP A 61 -7.37 15.24 10.74
CA ASP A 61 -6.29 15.82 11.53
C ASP A 61 -6.72 17.08 12.31
N ASP A 62 -7.65 17.86 11.75
CA ASP A 62 -8.23 19.07 12.36
C ASP A 62 -7.19 20.00 13.03
N GLY A 63 -6.05 20.19 12.36
CA GLY A 63 -4.99 21.10 12.82
C GLY A 63 -4.01 20.52 13.83
N ARG A 64 -4.05 19.22 14.13
CA ARG A 64 -3.05 18.55 14.99
C ARG A 64 -1.65 18.54 14.35
N GLY A 65 -1.57 18.57 13.02
CA GLY A 65 -0.34 18.64 12.24
C GLY A 65 0.25 17.30 11.80
N ILE A 66 -0.41 16.17 12.08
CA ILE A 66 0.08 14.82 11.75
C ILE A 66 -0.23 14.45 10.29
N ASP A 67 -1.42 14.81 9.81
CA ASP A 67 -1.85 14.60 8.43
C ASP A 67 -2.28 15.93 7.81
N SER A 68 -1.32 16.86 7.80
CA SER A 68 -1.48 18.21 7.28
C SER A 68 -1.84 18.21 5.80
N GLY A 69 -2.79 19.05 5.40
CA GLY A 69 -3.24 19.15 4.01
C GLY A 69 -4.38 18.21 3.61
N ARG A 70 -4.94 17.44 4.54
CA ARG A 70 -6.17 16.66 4.31
C ARG A 70 -7.44 17.43 4.61
N SER A 71 -8.45 17.22 3.78
CA SER A 71 -9.79 17.76 3.95
C SER A 71 -10.79 16.65 4.26
N LEU A 72 -11.90 16.98 4.93
CA LEU A 72 -12.97 16.00 5.16
C LEU A 72 -13.43 15.37 3.83
N LEU A 73 -13.69 14.06 3.87
CA LEU A 73 -14.19 13.24 2.75
C LEU A 73 -13.27 13.12 1.52
N ASN A 74 -12.01 13.54 1.60
CA ASN A 74 -11.08 13.37 0.49
C ASN A 74 -10.47 11.94 0.47
N ALA A 75 -10.35 11.36 -0.72
CA ALA A 75 -9.71 10.05 -0.88
C ALA A 75 -8.18 10.15 -0.80
N GLN A 76 -7.53 9.06 -0.41
CA GLN A 76 -6.08 8.87 -0.53
C GLN A 76 -5.82 7.51 -1.11
N SER A 77 -4.88 7.43 -2.06
CA SER A 77 -4.28 6.13 -2.33
C SER A 77 -3.52 5.65 -1.09
N HIS A 78 -3.42 4.33 -0.94
CA HIS A 78 -2.43 3.76 -0.02
C HIS A 78 -1.02 4.27 -0.39
N SER A 79 -0.13 4.27 0.60
CA SER A 79 1.28 4.61 0.44
C SER A 79 2.12 3.76 1.39
N VAL A 80 3.37 3.51 1.00
CA VAL A 80 4.40 2.92 1.85
C VAL A 80 5.48 3.99 2.00
N ILE A 81 5.94 4.22 3.23
CA ILE A 81 7.03 5.16 3.46
C ILE A 81 8.31 4.66 2.79
N ASP A 82 9.15 5.60 2.35
CA ASP A 82 10.48 5.27 1.85
C ASP A 82 11.27 4.50 2.93
N HIS A 83 11.93 3.43 2.51
CA HIS A 83 12.73 2.58 3.40
C HIS A 83 13.79 1.82 2.60
N ILE A 84 14.81 1.32 3.31
CA ILE A 84 15.91 0.55 2.74
C ILE A 84 16.07 -0.78 3.45
N HIS A 85 16.52 -1.80 2.73
CA HIS A 85 16.90 -3.10 3.28
C HIS A 85 18.43 -3.26 3.22
N TYR A 86 19.05 -3.55 4.36
CA TYR A 86 20.44 -3.99 4.40
C TYR A 86 20.48 -5.48 4.13
N MET A 87 21.21 -5.89 3.10
CA MET A 87 21.46 -7.30 2.83
C MET A 87 22.85 -7.65 3.33
N GLU A 88 22.92 -8.53 4.33
CA GLU A 88 24.19 -9.11 4.75
C GLU A 88 24.61 -10.20 3.76
N LEU A 89 25.78 -10.04 3.17
CA LEU A 89 26.41 -11.07 2.34
C LEU A 89 27.49 -11.75 3.17
N TRP A 90 27.27 -13.03 3.49
CA TRP A 90 28.29 -13.84 4.13
C TRP A 90 29.40 -14.11 3.13
N THR A 91 30.56 -13.57 3.43
CA THR A 91 31.74 -13.65 2.58
C THR A 91 32.78 -14.61 3.14
N GLY A 92 32.40 -15.58 4.00
CA GLY A 92 33.27 -16.34 4.91
C GLY A 92 34.73 -16.64 4.50
N GLU A 93 35.61 -16.83 5.49
CA GLU A 93 36.95 -17.34 5.20
C GLU A 93 36.87 -18.75 4.57
N GLY A 94 37.44 -18.89 3.36
CA GLY A 94 37.73 -20.20 2.78
C GLY A 94 36.90 -20.62 1.56
N LEU A 95 36.86 -19.82 0.49
CA LEU A 95 36.87 -20.43 -0.85
C LEU A 95 38.29 -20.89 -1.15
N ALA A 96 38.62 -22.13 -0.80
CA ALA A 96 39.74 -22.79 -1.43
C ALA A 96 39.50 -22.76 -2.95
N ALA A 97 40.49 -22.30 -3.71
CA ALA A 97 40.41 -21.89 -5.12
C ALA A 97 39.93 -22.95 -6.14
N ASN A 98 39.36 -24.09 -5.71
CA ASN A 98 38.97 -25.23 -6.53
C ASN A 98 37.61 -25.89 -6.17
N SER A 99 36.69 -25.23 -5.42
CA SER A 99 35.43 -25.89 -4.99
C SER A 99 34.25 -25.81 -5.97
N THR A 100 34.42 -25.26 -7.19
CA THR A 100 33.34 -25.27 -8.18
C THR A 100 33.23 -26.65 -8.84
N ARG A 101 32.41 -27.55 -8.28
CA ARG A 101 31.94 -28.75 -9.00
C ARG A 101 31.00 -28.33 -10.12
N ALA A 102 31.31 -28.73 -11.35
CA ALA A 102 30.37 -28.61 -12.47
C ALA A 102 29.08 -29.38 -12.14
N GLY A 103 27.94 -28.69 -12.13
CA GLY A 103 26.61 -29.30 -11.94
C GLY A 103 25.84 -28.89 -10.67
N THR A 104 26.41 -28.10 -9.77
CA THR A 104 25.67 -27.51 -8.64
C THR A 104 25.35 -26.04 -8.94
N ASN A 105 24.07 -25.64 -8.86
CA ASN A 105 23.64 -24.24 -8.94
C ASN A 105 24.47 -23.39 -7.97
N PRO A 106 25.39 -22.52 -8.44
CA PRO A 106 26.16 -21.71 -7.52
C PRO A 106 25.23 -20.66 -6.93
N GLY A 107 25.00 -20.75 -5.61
CA GLY A 107 24.53 -19.60 -4.84
C GLY A 107 25.47 -18.42 -5.06
N ILE A 108 24.92 -17.21 -4.94
CA ILE A 108 25.68 -15.95 -5.07
C ILE A 108 26.96 -16.04 -4.22
N LEU A 109 28.10 -15.96 -4.89
CA LEU A 109 29.43 -15.89 -4.28
C LEU A 109 29.75 -14.41 -4.04
N ALA A 110 29.60 -13.97 -2.80
CA ALA A 110 30.31 -12.79 -2.32
C ALA A 110 31.59 -13.28 -1.67
N THR A 111 32.74 -12.78 -2.09
CA THR A 111 34.04 -13.04 -1.44
C THR A 111 34.40 -11.86 -0.54
N TYR A 112 35.04 -12.10 0.61
CA TYR A 112 35.43 -11.04 1.55
C TYR A 112 36.52 -10.17 0.88
N GLY A 113 36.30 -8.86 0.89
CA GLY A 113 37.14 -7.87 0.21
C GLY A 113 36.38 -7.19 -0.92
N ASP A 114 35.80 -6.03 -0.62
CA ASP A 114 35.20 -5.07 -1.54
C ASP A 114 34.10 -5.60 -2.47
N GLY A 115 32.97 -6.04 -1.88
CA GLY A 115 31.60 -5.68 -2.31
C GLY A 115 31.22 -5.69 -3.80
N GLY A 116 31.90 -6.45 -4.65
CA GLY A 116 31.69 -6.46 -6.10
C GLY A 116 31.44 -7.87 -6.62
N ILE A 117 30.23 -8.11 -7.15
CA ILE A 117 29.98 -9.28 -8.00
C ILE A 117 30.74 -9.02 -9.32
N VAL A 118 31.95 -9.56 -9.44
CA VAL A 118 32.72 -9.54 -10.69
C VAL A 118 32.41 -10.81 -11.46
N LYS A 119 31.71 -10.70 -12.59
CA LYS A 119 31.84 -11.67 -13.68
C LYS A 119 32.61 -11.01 -14.81
N THR A 120 33.85 -11.43 -15.03
CA THR A 120 34.52 -11.25 -16.32
C THR A 120 34.22 -12.49 -17.13
N ASP A 121 33.48 -12.37 -18.23
CA ASP A 121 33.30 -13.44 -19.21
C ASP A 121 34.48 -13.56 -20.19
N GLU A 122 35.56 -12.80 -20.01
CA GLU A 122 36.69 -12.78 -20.92
C GLU A 122 38.01 -13.18 -20.24
N SER A 123 38.64 -14.24 -20.75
CA SER A 123 39.91 -14.75 -20.26
C SER A 123 41.04 -13.79 -20.63
N GLY A 124 41.77 -13.28 -19.63
CA GLY A 124 43.08 -12.63 -19.81
C GLY A 124 43.14 -11.11 -19.66
N VAL A 125 42.06 -10.41 -19.29
CA VAL A 125 42.08 -8.94 -19.14
C VAL A 125 42.23 -8.52 -17.67
N LYS A 126 43.36 -7.87 -17.34
CA LYS A 126 43.58 -7.23 -16.03
C LYS A 126 42.98 -5.81 -16.05
N VAL A 127 41.93 -5.56 -15.28
CA VAL A 127 41.37 -4.20 -15.09
C VAL A 127 42.01 -3.51 -13.87
N PRO A 128 42.44 -2.23 -13.98
CA PRO A 128 42.96 -1.45 -12.85
C PRO A 128 41.89 -1.20 -11.77
N SER A 129 42.31 -1.21 -10.50
CA SER A 129 41.48 -1.28 -9.29
C SER A 129 40.63 -0.04 -8.96
N SER A 130 40.54 0.97 -9.82
CA SER A 130 39.82 2.22 -9.50
C SER A 130 38.67 2.57 -10.44
N LEU A 131 38.41 1.80 -11.50
CA LEU A 131 37.29 2.07 -12.40
C LEU A 131 36.76 0.79 -13.03
N ARG A 132 35.63 0.32 -12.51
CA ARG A 132 34.42 0.02 -13.31
C ARG A 132 33.27 -0.28 -12.35
N ALA A 133 32.41 0.73 -12.22
CA ALA A 133 31.09 0.63 -11.65
C ALA A 133 30.36 -0.62 -12.19
N ILE A 134 29.41 -1.13 -11.41
CA ILE A 134 28.36 -2.02 -11.88
C ILE A 134 27.89 -1.49 -13.24
N GLY A 135 28.35 -2.13 -14.31
CA GLY A 135 27.74 -1.96 -15.60
C GLY A 135 26.32 -2.42 -15.41
N THR A 136 25.37 -1.51 -15.47
CA THR A 136 23.91 -1.76 -15.43
C THR A 136 23.45 -2.57 -16.65
N ARG A 137 24.34 -3.32 -17.30
CA ARG A 137 24.03 -4.27 -18.36
C ARG A 137 23.56 -5.56 -17.69
N GLY A 138 22.25 -5.63 -17.46
CA GLY A 138 21.60 -6.85 -16.96
C GLY A 138 21.10 -6.77 -15.53
N VAL A 139 21.18 -5.62 -14.85
CA VAL A 139 20.26 -5.36 -13.73
C VAL A 139 18.88 -5.21 -14.34
N TYR A 140 18.20 -6.34 -14.53
CA TYR A 140 16.75 -6.32 -14.59
C TYR A 140 16.35 -5.68 -13.27
N ARG A 141 15.76 -4.48 -13.31
CA ARG A 141 14.95 -4.02 -12.17
C ARG A 141 13.89 -5.11 -12.01
N LEU A 142 14.16 -6.10 -11.15
CA LEU A 142 13.22 -7.13 -10.74
C LEU A 142 12.12 -6.39 -10.00
N GLY A 143 11.14 -5.92 -10.78
CA GLY A 143 10.11 -5.01 -10.32
C GLY A 143 10.70 -3.73 -9.75
N ALA A 144 10.76 -2.66 -10.57
CA ALA A 144 10.24 -1.42 -10.00
C ALA A 144 8.85 -1.82 -9.49
N ASN A 145 8.65 -1.85 -8.16
CA ASN A 145 7.38 -2.19 -7.54
C ASN A 145 6.33 -1.27 -8.16
N GLY A 146 5.74 -1.75 -9.27
CA GLY A 146 4.73 -1.04 -10.04
C GLY A 146 3.59 -0.79 -9.10
N GLY A 147 3.02 0.42 -9.19
CA GLY A 147 2.18 1.00 -8.15
C GLY A 147 1.15 0.01 -7.56
N ASN A 148 1.07 0.03 -6.23
CA ASN A 148 0.09 -0.71 -5.42
C ASN A 148 0.37 -2.20 -5.24
N THR A 149 1.65 -2.58 -5.14
CA THR A 149 2.07 -3.99 -5.07
C THR A 149 1.78 -4.63 -3.70
N GLY A 150 1.17 -5.81 -3.72
CA GLY A 150 0.98 -6.66 -2.55
C GLY A 150 1.22 -8.14 -2.83
N THR A 151 1.90 -8.83 -1.93
CA THR A 151 1.66 -10.20 -1.39
C THR A 151 2.37 -10.27 -0.02
N GLU A 152 2.13 -9.30 0.87
CA GLU A 152 2.80 -9.27 2.18
C GLU A 152 1.88 -8.66 3.25
N ASN A 153 1.49 -7.40 3.09
CA ASN A 153 0.75 -6.63 4.08
C ASN A 153 -0.70 -6.36 3.63
N ARG A 154 -1.66 -7.10 4.19
CA ARG A 154 -3.07 -6.66 4.23
C ARG A 154 -3.62 -6.83 5.64
N PRO A 155 -4.30 -5.83 6.22
CA PRO A 155 -4.97 -6.04 7.50
C PRO A 155 -6.04 -7.13 7.33
N ARG A 156 -6.14 -8.04 8.31
CA ARG A 156 -7.29 -8.95 8.40
C ARG A 156 -8.55 -8.10 8.54
N ASN A 157 -9.51 -8.29 7.65
CA ASN A 157 -10.75 -7.52 7.64
C ASN A 157 -11.93 -8.40 7.25
N ILE A 158 -13.14 -7.97 7.61
CA ILE A 158 -14.41 -8.58 7.21
C ILE A 158 -15.23 -7.49 6.51
N ALA A 159 -15.79 -7.81 5.35
CA ALA A 159 -16.55 -6.83 4.55
C ALA A 159 -17.97 -6.62 5.11
N PHE A 160 -18.29 -5.36 5.41
CA PHE A 160 -19.63 -4.87 5.73
C PHE A 160 -19.99 -3.76 4.72
N ASN A 161 -21.28 -3.51 4.52
CA ASN A 161 -21.70 -2.28 3.83
C ASN A 161 -21.55 -1.09 4.77
N TYR A 162 -21.12 0.06 4.24
CA TYR A 162 -21.32 1.33 4.95
C TYR A 162 -22.67 1.92 4.56
N ILE A 163 -23.51 2.21 5.56
CA ILE A 163 -24.82 2.83 5.36
C ILE A 163 -24.96 4.08 6.24
N VAL A 164 -25.74 5.05 5.79
CA VAL A 164 -26.10 6.25 6.56
C VAL A 164 -27.60 6.29 6.77
N ARG A 165 -28.03 6.80 7.93
CA ARG A 165 -29.44 7.12 8.14
C ARG A 165 -29.79 8.33 7.29
N ALA A 166 -30.90 8.29 6.56
CA ALA A 166 -31.33 9.35 5.65
C ALA A 166 -32.42 10.26 6.23
N THR A 167 -33.18 9.75 7.21
CA THR A 167 -34.32 10.42 7.86
C THR A 167 -34.13 10.54 9.36
#